data_AF-A0A4Y2R9V1-F1
#
_entry.id   AF-A0A4Y2R9V1-F1
#
_cell.length_a   1.000
_cell.length_b   1.000
_cell.length_c   1.000
_cell.angle_alpha   90.00
_cell.angle_beta   90.00
_cell.angle_gamma   90.00
#
_symmetry.space_group_name_H-M   'P 1'
#
loop_
_entity.id
_entity.type
_entity.pdbx_description
1 polymer ?
#
loop_
_entity_poly.entity_id
_entity_poly.type
_entity_poly.pdbx_seq_one_letter_code
_entity_poly.pdbx_strand_id
1 'polypeptide(L)'
;MDTLDKTLRSFWEIENVTCDSSSISEELNYCNEHHEKTHYRNSEGRYVIQMPFKPEMEKISLGDSYQIASKRHNNLWKRLNRDPTMKFLYSEFIREYKNLNHMEEITNCNHSNDDAYFLPHQCVLRPSSITTKLIVVFDASAKTTTGYSLNDLSCAGGVLQDDLFSILTKFRKNRYAFTAGISKMFRQIEINPSQRIYLKILWKEGSEENVKVFALKTVT
;
A
#
# COMPACT_ATOMS: atom_id res chain seq x y z
N MET A 1 -10.33 45.09 -34.33
CA MET A 1 -11.15 43.93 -33.92
C MET A 1 -10.29 42.74 -33.51
N ASP A 2 -9.08 42.54 -34.07
CA ASP A 2 -8.20 41.40 -33.75
C ASP A 2 -7.70 41.30 -32.29
N THR A 3 -7.54 42.43 -31.59
CA THR A 3 -6.96 42.41 -30.23
C THR A 3 -7.93 41.88 -29.19
N LEU A 4 -9.23 42.19 -29.33
CA LEU A 4 -10.26 41.68 -28.43
C LEU A 4 -10.48 40.19 -28.65
N ASP A 5 -10.49 39.76 -29.91
CA ASP A 5 -10.67 38.35 -30.29
C ASP A 5 -9.50 37.48 -29.82
N LYS A 6 -8.27 37.98 -29.92
CA LYS A 6 -7.10 37.32 -29.32
C LYS A 6 -7.19 37.25 -27.80
N THR A 7 -7.61 38.34 -27.15
CA THR A 7 -7.72 38.37 -25.68
C THR A 7 -8.80 37.42 -25.19
N LEU A 8 -9.94 37.34 -25.90
CA LEU A 8 -11.02 36.40 -25.59
C LEU A 8 -10.60 34.95 -25.82
N ARG A 9 -9.86 34.65 -26.90
CA ARG A 9 -9.31 33.31 -27.14
C ARG A 9 -8.29 32.90 -26.08
N SER A 10 -7.35 33.78 -25.74
CA SER A 10 -6.37 33.49 -24.68
C SER A 10 -7.03 33.33 -23.32
N PHE A 11 -8.08 34.12 -23.03
CA PHE A 11 -8.87 33.95 -21.82
C PHE A 11 -9.59 32.59 -21.81
N TRP A 12 -10.23 32.20 -22.92
CA TRP A 12 -10.88 30.89 -23.05
C TRP A 12 -9.90 29.72 -23.01
N GLU A 13 -8.70 29.85 -23.57
CA GLU A 13 -7.65 28.82 -23.51
C GLU A 13 -7.07 28.66 -22.10
N ILE A 14 -7.06 29.74 -21.29
CA ILE A 14 -6.59 29.71 -19.89
C ILE A 14 -7.69 29.21 -18.94
N GLU A 15 -8.96 29.57 -19.17
CA GLU A 15 -10.10 29.15 -18.33
C GLU A 15 -10.71 27.81 -18.74
N ASN A 16 -10.46 27.32 -19.96
CA ASN A 16 -10.71 25.93 -20.29
C ASN A 16 -9.76 25.09 -19.46
N VAL A 17 -10.23 24.68 -18.28
CA VAL A 17 -9.77 23.47 -17.64
C VAL A 17 -9.99 22.40 -18.70
N THR A 18 -8.95 22.07 -19.45
CA THR A 18 -8.93 20.79 -20.14
C THR A 18 -9.05 19.80 -18.99
N CYS A 19 -10.27 19.26 -18.81
CA CYS A 19 -10.35 17.89 -18.38
C CYS A 19 -9.58 17.17 -19.47
N ASP A 20 -8.28 17.01 -19.24
CA ASP A 20 -7.53 15.95 -19.88
C ASP A 20 -8.30 14.71 -19.45
N SER A 21 -9.31 14.33 -20.25
CA SER A 21 -9.60 12.95 -20.52
C SER A 21 -8.33 12.43 -21.17
N SER A 22 -7.28 12.31 -20.35
CA SER A 22 -6.10 11.55 -20.66
C SER A 22 -6.67 10.27 -21.19
N SER A 23 -6.41 10.01 -22.47
CA SER A 23 -6.75 8.75 -23.11
C SER A 23 -6.52 7.68 -22.07
N ILE A 24 -7.59 7.00 -21.64
CA ILE A 24 -7.52 6.05 -20.52
C ILE A 24 -6.31 5.18 -20.80
N SER A 25 -5.27 5.30 -19.95
CA SER A 25 -3.99 4.67 -20.26
C SER A 25 -4.25 3.17 -20.41
N GLU A 26 -3.53 2.52 -21.31
CA GLU A 26 -3.66 1.07 -21.51
C GLU A 26 -3.52 0.32 -20.17
N GLU A 27 -2.65 0.82 -19.29
CA GLU A 27 -2.48 0.35 -17.91
C GLU A 27 -3.73 0.54 -17.04
N LEU A 28 -4.42 1.68 -17.13
CA LEU A 28 -5.67 1.93 -16.39
C LEU A 28 -6.80 1.00 -16.88
N ASN A 29 -6.94 0.82 -18.19
CA ASN A 29 -7.89 -0.15 -18.75
C ASN A 29 -7.58 -1.57 -18.25
N TYR A 30 -6.32 -1.99 -18.30
CA TYR A 30 -5.88 -3.27 -17.77
C TYR A 30 -6.21 -3.42 -16.28
N CYS A 31 -5.94 -2.41 -15.46
CA CYS A 31 -6.24 -2.44 -14.03
C CYS A 31 -7.74 -2.57 -13.76
N ASN A 32 -8.58 -1.84 -14.50
CA ASN A 32 -10.03 -1.91 -14.36
C ASN A 32 -10.57 -3.30 -14.74
N GLU A 33 -10.16 -3.83 -15.90
CA GLU A 33 -10.55 -5.18 -16.32
C GLU A 33 -10.06 -6.25 -15.34
N HIS A 34 -8.80 -6.14 -14.89
CA HIS A 34 -8.23 -7.05 -13.90
C HIS A 34 -9.04 -7.02 -12.61
N HIS A 35 -9.40 -5.83 -12.12
CA HIS A 35 -10.21 -5.69 -10.91
C HIS A 35 -11.58 -6.35 -11.10
N GLU A 36 -12.31 -6.04 -12.17
CA GLU A 36 -13.63 -6.63 -12.46
C GLU A 36 -13.59 -8.16 -12.50
N LYS A 37 -12.53 -8.73 -13.10
CA LYS A 37 -12.37 -10.19 -13.24
C LYS A 37 -11.96 -10.90 -11.95
N THR A 38 -11.15 -10.26 -11.10
CA THR A 38 -10.45 -10.95 -10.00
C THR A 38 -10.99 -10.63 -8.61
N HIS A 39 -11.67 -9.49 -8.43
CA HIS A 39 -12.24 -9.14 -7.14
C HIS A 39 -13.47 -9.98 -6.84
N TYR A 40 -13.68 -10.26 -5.55
CA TYR A 40 -14.91 -10.88 -5.07
C TYR A 40 -15.17 -10.49 -3.62
N ARG A 41 -16.34 -10.84 -3.10
CA ARG A 41 -16.62 -10.75 -1.66
C ARG A 41 -16.58 -12.13 -1.03
N ASN A 42 -15.86 -12.26 0.08
CA ASN A 42 -15.84 -13.50 0.85
C ASN A 42 -17.15 -13.71 1.63
N SER A 43 -17.27 -14.84 2.32
CA SER A 43 -18.46 -15.18 3.13
C SER A 43 -18.74 -14.21 4.29
N GLU A 44 -17.74 -13.43 4.70
CA GLU A 44 -17.84 -12.40 5.75
C GLU A 44 -18.21 -11.02 5.17
N GLY A 45 -18.41 -10.92 3.85
CA GLY A 45 -18.76 -9.68 3.16
C GLY A 45 -17.58 -8.74 2.91
N ARG A 46 -16.34 -9.16 3.18
CA ARG A 46 -15.13 -8.38 2.89
C ARG A 46 -14.74 -8.52 1.42
N TYR A 47 -14.25 -7.43 0.85
CA TYR A 47 -13.66 -7.46 -0.48
C TYR A 47 -12.33 -8.19 -0.44
N VAL A 48 -12.14 -9.09 -1.40
CA VAL A 48 -10.86 -9.74 -1.69
C VAL A 48 -10.42 -9.28 -3.06
N ILE A 49 -9.20 -8.76 -3.18
CA ILE A 49 -8.64 -8.26 -4.43
C ILE A 49 -7.37 -9.02 -4.81
N GLN A 50 -7.05 -9.01 -6.10
CA GLN A 50 -5.72 -9.32 -6.60
C GLN A 50 -5.01 -8.02 -6.97
N MET A 51 -3.72 -7.95 -6.65
CA MET A 51 -2.84 -6.86 -7.08
C MET A 51 -2.64 -6.97 -8.60
N PRO A 52 -2.85 -5.87 -9.35
CA PRO A 52 -2.63 -5.85 -10.79
C PRO A 52 -1.12 -5.80 -11.04
N PHE A 53 -0.55 -6.95 -11.34
CA PHE A 53 0.85 -7.04 -11.73
C PHE A 53 1.02 -6.78 -13.22
N LYS A 54 2.14 -6.16 -13.57
CA LYS A 54 2.50 -5.94 -14.96
C LYS A 54 2.89 -7.28 -15.62
N PRO A 55 2.70 -7.44 -16.94
CA PRO A 55 3.02 -8.69 -17.65
C PRO A 55 4.47 -9.17 -17.47
N GLU A 56 5.40 -8.27 -17.14
CA GLU A 56 6.79 -8.58 -16.84
C GLU A 56 6.93 -9.48 -15.61
N MET A 57 6.01 -9.44 -14.66
CA MET A 57 6.10 -10.26 -13.45
C MET A 57 6.03 -11.76 -13.74
N GLU A 58 5.32 -12.18 -14.80
CA GLU A 58 5.28 -13.59 -15.22
C GLU A 58 6.60 -14.04 -15.85
N LYS A 59 7.41 -13.09 -16.33
CA LYS A 59 8.68 -13.35 -17.04
C LYS A 59 9.90 -13.14 -16.15
N ILE A 60 9.77 -12.32 -15.12
CA ILE A 60 10.83 -11.92 -14.21
C ILE A 60 10.62 -12.63 -12.88
N SER A 61 11.57 -13.49 -12.50
CA SER A 61 11.63 -13.93 -11.11
C SER A 61 12.07 -12.75 -10.23
N LEU A 62 11.32 -12.48 -9.16
CA LEU A 62 11.66 -11.44 -8.19
C LEU A 62 13.00 -11.72 -7.52
N GLY A 63 13.43 -12.98 -7.42
CA GLY A 63 14.64 -13.36 -6.72
C GLY A 63 14.57 -13.09 -5.22
N ASP A 64 15.72 -13.05 -4.56
CA ASP A 64 15.75 -12.95 -3.10
C ASP A 64 15.55 -11.52 -2.59
N SER A 65 14.64 -11.39 -1.63
CA SER A 65 14.39 -10.18 -0.84
C SER A 65 14.64 -10.40 0.66
N TYR A 66 14.83 -11.66 1.09
CA TYR A 66 14.95 -12.03 2.49
C TYR A 66 16.19 -11.40 3.14
N GLN A 67 17.34 -11.42 2.46
CA GLN A 67 18.58 -10.89 3.04
C GLN A 67 18.47 -9.40 3.38
N ILE A 68 17.83 -8.62 2.51
CA ILE A 68 17.62 -7.18 2.71
C ILE A 68 16.60 -6.93 3.83
N ALA A 69 15.48 -7.67 3.83
CA ALA A 69 14.48 -7.60 4.88
C ALA A 69 15.07 -7.95 6.25
N SER A 70 15.85 -9.04 6.34
CA SER A 70 16.52 -9.50 7.56
C SER A 70 17.52 -8.47 8.09
N LYS A 71 18.37 -7.91 7.22
CA LYS A 71 19.33 -6.86 7.60
C LYS A 71 18.61 -5.61 8.15
N ARG A 72 17.54 -5.16 7.48
CA ARG A 72 16.74 -4.00 7.93
C ARG A 72 16.00 -4.31 9.23
N HIS A 73 15.47 -5.52 9.38
CA HIS A 73 14.84 -5.98 10.61
C HIS A 73 15.81 -5.98 11.80
N ASN A 74 17.03 -6.48 11.61
CA ASN A 74 18.06 -6.46 12.65
C ASN A 74 18.46 -5.03 13.06
N ASN A 75 18.55 -4.12 12.08
CA ASN A 75 18.81 -2.70 12.37
C ASN A 75 17.65 -2.02 13.11
N LEU A 76 16.40 -2.35 12.73
CA LEU A 76 15.20 -1.92 13.47
C LEU A 76 15.31 -2.36 14.93
N TRP A 77 15.63 -3.63 15.20
CA TRP A 77 15.78 -4.14 16.58
C TRP A 77 16.90 -3.46 17.37
N LYS A 78 18.03 -3.15 16.73
CA LYS A 78 19.09 -2.35 17.38
C LYS A 78 18.57 -0.98 17.83
N ARG A 79 17.71 -0.34 17.02
CA ARG A 79 17.07 0.94 17.36
C ARG A 79 16.03 0.78 18.47
N LEU A 80 15.16 -0.23 18.38
CA LEU A 80 14.15 -0.52 19.40
C LEU A 80 14.78 -0.83 20.77
N ASN A 81 15.90 -1.55 20.81
CA ASN A 81 16.59 -1.83 22.08
C ASN A 81 17.20 -0.60 22.74
N ARG A 82 17.41 0.49 22.01
CA ARG A 82 17.88 1.77 22.56
C ARG A 82 16.73 2.65 23.06
N ASP A 83 15.50 2.40 22.60
CA ASP A 83 14.31 3.18 22.94
C ASP A 83 13.17 2.25 23.40
N PRO A 84 13.02 2.03 24.72
CA PRO A 84 11.97 1.18 25.28
C PRO A 84 10.56 1.61 24.89
N THR A 85 10.32 2.92 24.72
CA THR A 85 9.00 3.44 24.35
C THR A 85 8.65 3.07 22.92
N MET A 86 9.60 3.29 21.99
CA MET A 86 9.43 2.89 20.59
C MET A 86 9.25 1.37 20.47
N LYS A 87 10.01 0.59 21.25
CA LYS A 87 9.88 -0.88 21.30
C LYS A 87 8.49 -1.33 21.73
N PHE A 88 7.97 -0.76 22.81
CA PHE A 88 6.63 -1.05 23.30
C PHE A 88 5.57 -0.73 22.24
N LEU A 89 5.58 0.51 21.71
CA LEU A 89 4.60 0.96 20.71
C LEU A 89 4.66 0.14 19.41
N TYR A 90 5.85 -0.23 18.96
CA TYR A 90 6.03 -1.10 17.79
C TYR A 90 5.45 -2.50 18.02
N SER A 91 5.74 -3.09 19.18
CA SER A 91 5.28 -4.45 19.51
C SER A 91 3.75 -4.48 19.64
N GLU A 92 3.17 -3.47 20.28
CA GLU A 92 1.71 -3.30 20.37
C GLU A 92 1.06 -3.14 18.99
N PHE A 93 1.66 -2.35 18.09
CA PHE A 93 1.14 -2.21 16.73
C PHE A 93 1.09 -3.55 15.98
N ILE A 94 2.18 -4.31 15.99
CA ILE A 94 2.25 -5.59 15.27
C ILE A 94 1.33 -6.63 15.93
N ARG A 95 1.25 -6.65 17.27
CA ARG A 95 0.34 -7.53 18.01
C ARG A 95 -1.12 -7.22 17.71
N GLU A 96 -1.51 -5.94 17.68
CA GLU A 96 -2.84 -5.53 17.23
C GLU A 96 -3.11 -5.99 15.79
N TYR A 97 -2.13 -5.83 14.90
CA TYR A 97 -2.23 -6.28 13.51
C TYR A 97 -2.49 -7.79 13.40
N LYS A 98 -1.81 -8.60 14.23
CA LYS A 98 -2.05 -10.05 14.37
C LYS A 98 -3.44 -10.34 14.92
N ASN A 99 -3.82 -9.70 16.03
CA ASN A 99 -5.08 -9.95 16.75
C ASN A 99 -6.31 -9.60 15.89
N LEU A 100 -6.20 -8.58 15.03
CA LEU A 100 -7.24 -8.22 14.07
C LEU A 100 -7.26 -9.14 12.82
N ASN A 101 -6.47 -10.21 12.81
CA ASN A 101 -6.38 -11.17 11.70
C ASN A 101 -5.92 -10.53 10.38
N HIS A 102 -5.16 -9.43 10.45
CA HIS A 102 -4.61 -8.77 9.26
C HIS A 102 -3.30 -9.39 8.78
N MET A 103 -2.72 -10.32 9.54
CA MET A 103 -1.56 -11.11 9.14
C MET A 103 -1.63 -12.51 9.74
N GLU A 104 -0.94 -13.46 9.13
CA GLU A 104 -0.85 -14.86 9.58
C GLU A 104 0.59 -15.33 9.65
N GLU A 105 0.90 -16.19 10.63
CA GLU A 105 2.24 -16.78 10.81
C GLU A 105 2.44 -17.91 9.79
N ILE A 106 3.58 -17.90 9.08
CA ILE A 106 3.95 -18.95 8.13
C ILE A 106 4.88 -19.93 8.83
N THR A 107 4.38 -21.11 9.16
CA THR A 107 5.15 -22.16 9.86
C THR A 107 6.10 -22.94 8.95
N ASN A 108 5.73 -23.12 7.67
CA ASN A 108 6.50 -23.89 6.69
C ASN A 108 7.14 -22.96 5.63
N CYS A 109 7.95 -22.01 6.08
CA CYS A 109 8.62 -21.09 5.17
C CYS A 109 9.88 -21.72 4.58
N ASN A 110 9.82 -22.17 3.32
CA ASN A 110 11.03 -22.37 2.53
C ASN A 110 11.60 -20.98 2.19
N HIS A 111 12.63 -20.56 2.93
CA HIS A 111 13.34 -19.29 2.71
C HIS A 111 14.00 -19.20 1.33
N SER A 112 14.05 -20.31 0.59
CA SER A 112 14.65 -20.47 -0.73
C SER A 112 13.63 -20.45 -1.88
N ASN A 113 12.38 -20.03 -1.66
CA ASN A 113 11.46 -19.81 -2.78
C ASN A 113 11.80 -18.47 -3.45
N ASP A 114 12.42 -18.55 -4.63
CA ASP A 114 12.86 -17.40 -5.44
C ASP A 114 11.73 -16.45 -5.88
N ASP A 115 10.47 -16.86 -5.71
CA ASP A 115 9.30 -16.05 -6.09
C ASP A 115 8.57 -15.40 -4.89
N ALA A 116 9.11 -15.51 -3.68
CA ALA A 116 8.55 -14.85 -2.51
C ALA A 116 9.14 -13.45 -2.29
N TYR A 117 8.30 -12.52 -1.82
CA TYR A 117 8.75 -11.16 -1.51
C TYR A 117 8.60 -10.86 -0.01
N PHE A 118 9.72 -10.56 0.63
CA PHE A 118 9.82 -10.11 2.01
C PHE A 118 9.91 -8.59 2.04
N LEU A 119 8.82 -7.95 2.45
CA LEU A 119 8.74 -6.52 2.70
C LEU A 119 9.59 -6.17 3.91
N PRO A 120 10.67 -5.39 3.75
CA PRO A 120 11.29 -4.73 4.89
C PRO A 120 10.30 -3.72 5.46
N HIS A 121 10.37 -3.47 6.75
CA HIS A 121 9.50 -2.48 7.38
C HIS A 121 10.23 -1.68 8.45
N GLN A 122 9.68 -0.51 8.73
CA GLN A 122 10.21 0.41 9.74
C GLN A 122 9.08 1.03 10.52
N CYS A 123 9.37 1.37 11.78
CA CYS A 123 8.46 2.19 12.58
C CYS A 123 8.79 3.68 12.43
N VAL A 124 7.74 4.50 12.36
CA VAL A 124 7.81 5.97 12.31
C VAL A 124 6.97 6.51 13.46
N LEU A 125 7.62 7.26 14.35
CA LEU A 125 6.94 7.98 15.42
C LEU A 125 6.30 9.25 14.86
N ARG A 126 5.06 9.48 15.26
CA ARG A 126 4.32 10.72 14.99
C ARG A 126 3.87 11.30 16.33
N PRO A 127 4.74 12.02 17.06
CA PRO A 127 4.45 12.51 18.41
C PRO A 127 3.24 13.45 18.45
N SER A 128 2.99 14.18 17.37
CA SER A 128 1.85 15.07 17.19
C SER A 128 0.53 14.34 16.88
N SER A 129 0.55 13.04 16.60
CA SER A 129 -0.66 12.26 16.37
C SER A 129 -1.34 11.93 17.69
N ILE A 130 -2.57 12.42 17.85
CA ILE A 130 -3.40 12.16 19.03
C ILE A 130 -3.81 10.68 19.11
N THR A 131 -4.12 10.07 17.97
CA THR A 131 -4.71 8.73 17.89
C THR A 131 -3.71 7.62 17.60
N THR A 132 -2.59 7.89 16.92
CA THR A 132 -1.62 6.85 16.53
C THR A 132 -0.19 7.37 16.60
N LYS A 133 0.40 7.25 17.79
CA LYS A 133 1.76 7.75 18.08
C LYS A 133 2.86 7.04 17.28
N LEU A 134 2.62 5.81 16.82
CA LEU A 134 3.55 5.04 16.00
C LEU A 134 2.81 4.33 14.87
N ILE A 135 3.38 4.39 13.67
CA ILE A 135 2.97 3.53 12.55
C ILE A 135 4.13 2.66 12.08
N VAL A 136 3.79 1.52 11.50
CA VAL A 136 4.72 0.68 10.75
C VAL A 136 4.47 0.89 9.27
N VAL A 137 5.55 1.14 8.53
CA VAL A 137 5.56 1.28 7.08
C VAL A 137 6.22 0.04 6.49
N PHE A 138 5.51 -0.65 5.61
CA PHE A 138 6.03 -1.77 4.82
C PHE A 138 6.57 -1.24 3.49
N ASP A 139 7.81 -1.58 3.18
CA ASP A 139 8.54 -1.04 2.03
C ASP A 139 8.51 -2.01 0.84
N ALA A 140 7.54 -1.80 -0.05
CA ALA A 140 7.41 -2.52 -1.31
C ALA A 140 8.32 -1.98 -2.44
N SER A 141 9.13 -0.94 -2.15
CA SER A 141 10.10 -0.36 -3.09
C SER A 141 11.51 -0.92 -2.91
N ALA A 142 11.70 -1.83 -1.94
CA ALA A 142 12.99 -2.47 -1.72
C ALA A 142 13.36 -3.38 -2.89
N LYS A 143 14.47 -3.08 -3.57
CA LYS A 143 14.95 -3.91 -4.67
C LYS A 143 15.43 -5.27 -4.16
N THR A 144 15.11 -6.32 -4.91
CA THR A 144 15.60 -7.69 -4.68
C THR A 144 16.97 -7.89 -5.32
N THR A 145 17.49 -9.13 -5.27
CA THR A 145 18.73 -9.52 -5.98
C THR A 145 18.67 -9.33 -7.50
N THR A 146 17.47 -9.31 -8.10
CA THR A 146 17.30 -9.05 -9.55
C THR A 146 17.21 -7.55 -9.87
N GLY A 147 17.19 -6.68 -8.86
CA GLY A 147 17.17 -5.23 -9.03
C GLY A 147 15.76 -4.63 -9.20
N TYR A 148 14.71 -5.47 -9.20
CA TYR A 148 13.32 -5.07 -9.22
C TYR A 148 12.73 -5.03 -7.81
N SER A 149 11.77 -4.14 -7.58
CA SER A 149 10.93 -4.13 -6.37
C SER A 149 9.50 -4.59 -6.70
N LEU A 150 8.71 -4.89 -5.67
CA LEU A 150 7.30 -5.24 -5.86
C LEU A 150 6.53 -4.09 -6.52
N ASN A 151 6.84 -2.84 -6.16
CA ASN A 151 6.26 -1.65 -6.79
C ASN A 151 6.65 -1.50 -8.27
N ASP A 152 7.88 -1.85 -8.66
CA ASP A 152 8.31 -1.74 -10.07
C ASP A 152 7.49 -2.67 -10.98
N LEU A 153 7.08 -3.83 -10.44
CA LEU A 153 6.31 -4.86 -11.14
C LEU A 153 4.80 -4.75 -10.92
N SER A 154 4.34 -3.82 -10.08
CA SER A 154 2.91 -3.55 -9.87
C SER A 154 2.46 -2.43 -10.79
N CYS A 155 1.25 -2.54 -11.33
CA CYS A 155 0.64 -1.45 -12.06
C CYS A 155 0.30 -0.30 -11.10
N ALA A 156 0.58 0.93 -11.49
CA ALA A 156 0.19 2.11 -10.71
C ALA A 156 -1.33 2.35 -10.79
N GLY A 157 -1.95 1.87 -11.86
CA GLY A 157 -3.33 2.18 -12.20
C GLY A 157 -3.49 3.66 -12.53
N GLY A 158 -4.67 4.20 -12.22
CA GLY A 158 -4.99 5.60 -12.46
C GLY A 158 -5.76 6.23 -11.30
N VAL A 159 -5.93 7.53 -11.37
CA VAL A 159 -6.66 8.29 -10.34
C VAL A 159 -8.16 8.11 -10.55
N LEU A 160 -8.81 7.36 -9.66
CA LEU A 160 -10.27 7.20 -9.65
C LEU A 160 -11.02 8.34 -8.96
N GLN A 161 -10.29 9.19 -8.22
CA GLN A 161 -10.87 10.27 -7.43
C GLN A 161 -11.16 11.48 -8.31
N ASP A 162 -12.34 12.08 -8.15
CA ASP A 162 -12.64 13.41 -8.70
C ASP A 162 -11.56 14.41 -8.27
N ASP A 163 -11.35 15.44 -9.08
CA ASP A 163 -10.41 16.50 -8.73
C ASP A 163 -10.85 17.23 -7.45
N LEU A 164 -9.85 17.77 -6.72
CA LEU A 164 -10.08 18.40 -5.43
C LEU A 164 -11.04 19.60 -5.53
N PHE A 165 -11.04 20.36 -6.63
CA PHE A 165 -11.92 21.51 -6.81
C PHE A 165 -13.38 21.07 -6.94
N SER A 166 -13.65 20.03 -7.72
CA SER A 166 -14.96 19.39 -7.84
C SER A 166 -15.44 18.86 -6.50
N ILE A 167 -14.59 18.16 -5.74
CA ILE A 167 -14.92 17.65 -4.40
C ILE A 167 -15.31 18.81 -3.47
N LEU A 168 -14.50 19.87 -3.40
CA LEU A 168 -14.74 21.02 -2.52
C LEU A 168 -16.00 21.81 -2.92
N THR A 169 -16.28 21.94 -4.21
CA THR A 169 -17.48 22.62 -4.72
C THR A 169 -18.74 21.84 -4.37
N LYS A 170 -18.74 20.51 -4.57
CA LYS A 170 -19.84 19.62 -4.15
C LYS A 170 -20.05 19.68 -2.63
N PHE A 171 -18.96 19.68 -1.84
CA PHE A 171 -19.02 19.76 -0.38
C PHE A 171 -19.68 21.06 0.12
N ARG A 172 -19.45 22.18 -0.56
CA ARG A 172 -20.02 23.50 -0.21
C ARG A 172 -21.44 23.74 -0.73
N LYS A 173 -21.99 22.85 -1.56
CA LYS A 173 -23.31 23.02 -2.18
C LYS A 173 -24.45 23.07 -1.17
N ASN A 174 -24.29 22.40 -0.03
CA ASN A 174 -25.32 22.30 1.00
C ASN A 174 -24.94 23.12 2.25
N ARG A 175 -25.96 23.63 2.96
CA ARG A 175 -25.78 24.43 4.19
C ARG A 175 -25.09 23.66 5.33
N TYR A 176 -25.28 22.35 5.37
CA TYR A 176 -24.73 21.48 6.40
C TYR A 176 -23.95 20.34 5.75
N ALA A 177 -22.79 20.03 6.32
CA ALA A 177 -21.94 18.94 5.87
C ALA A 177 -21.52 18.09 7.08
N PHE A 178 -21.49 16.77 6.88
CA PHE A 178 -21.05 15.81 7.88
C PHE A 178 -19.73 15.18 7.43
N THR A 179 -18.80 15.05 8.35
CA THR A 179 -17.50 14.40 8.10
C THR A 179 -17.32 13.24 9.06
N ALA A 180 -16.96 12.08 8.53
CA ALA A 180 -16.63 10.90 9.33
C ALA A 180 -15.37 10.25 8.76
N GLY A 181 -14.52 9.73 9.64
CA GLY A 181 -13.33 8.97 9.26
C GLY A 181 -13.56 7.48 9.49
N ILE A 182 -13.18 6.65 8.52
CA ILE A 182 -13.18 5.19 8.68
C ILE A 182 -11.79 4.76 9.18
N SER A 183 -11.74 4.31 10.43
CA SER A 183 -10.49 3.80 11.01
C SER A 183 -10.04 2.54 10.27
N LYS A 184 -8.76 2.48 9.88
CA LYS A 184 -8.14 1.31 9.22
C LYS A 184 -8.89 0.85 7.96
N MET A 185 -9.43 1.77 7.15
CA MET A 185 -10.29 1.44 6.01
C MET A 185 -9.65 0.45 5.01
N PHE A 186 -8.36 0.62 4.70
CA PHE A 186 -7.66 -0.27 3.77
C PHE A 186 -7.60 -1.72 4.30
N ARG A 187 -7.56 -1.89 5.62
CA ARG A 187 -7.51 -3.21 6.26
C ARG A 187 -8.85 -3.97 6.18
N GLN A 188 -9.91 -3.35 5.67
CA GLN A 188 -11.17 -4.03 5.35
C GLN A 188 -11.11 -4.75 3.99
N ILE A 189 -10.06 -4.52 3.21
CA ILE A 189 -9.83 -5.16 1.92
C ILE A 189 -8.75 -6.22 2.10
N GLU A 190 -9.10 -7.46 1.78
CA GLU A 190 -8.19 -8.60 1.85
C GLU A 190 -7.45 -8.79 0.52
N ILE A 191 -6.22 -9.28 0.62
CA ILE A 191 -5.42 -9.72 -0.51
C ILE A 191 -5.71 -11.20 -0.74
N ASN A 192 -5.91 -11.55 -2.01
CA ASN A 192 -6.13 -12.92 -2.43
C ASN A 192 -5.02 -13.84 -1.88
N PRO A 193 -5.38 -15.00 -1.28
CA PRO A 193 -4.40 -15.92 -0.69
C PRO A 193 -3.22 -16.28 -1.61
N SER A 194 -3.44 -16.37 -2.93
CA SER A 194 -2.38 -16.71 -3.90
C SER A 194 -1.25 -15.67 -3.95
N GLN A 195 -1.54 -14.40 -3.65
CA GLN A 195 -0.58 -13.30 -3.75
C GLN A 195 0.00 -12.87 -2.40
N ARG A 196 -0.44 -13.45 -1.28
CA ARG A 196 0.13 -13.15 0.05
C ARG A 196 1.60 -13.55 0.17
N ILE A 197 2.08 -14.40 -0.73
CA ILE A 197 3.49 -14.77 -0.86
C ILE A 197 4.40 -13.55 -1.14
N TYR A 198 3.84 -12.49 -1.72
CA TYR A 198 4.56 -11.23 -2.00
C TYR A 198 4.52 -10.23 -0.84
N LEU A 199 3.78 -10.54 0.23
CA LEU A 199 3.55 -9.63 1.35
C LEU A 199 4.09 -10.24 2.66
N LYS A 200 5.27 -10.86 2.60
CA LYS A 200 5.89 -11.46 3.78
C LYS A 200 6.64 -10.42 4.61
N ILE A 201 6.63 -10.55 5.93
CA ILE A 201 7.40 -9.72 6.85
C ILE A 201 8.13 -10.59 7.87
N LEU A 202 9.18 -10.03 8.47
CA LEU A 202 9.94 -10.64 9.55
C LEU A 202 9.56 -10.02 10.89
N TRP A 203 9.20 -10.82 11.88
CA TRP A 203 8.89 -10.30 13.20
C TRP A 203 9.23 -11.29 14.32
N LYS A 204 9.53 -10.75 15.50
CA LYS A 204 9.74 -11.51 16.75
C LYS A 204 9.13 -10.72 17.90
N GLU A 205 8.68 -11.40 18.95
CA GLU A 205 8.05 -10.72 20.09
C GLU A 205 9.12 -10.07 20.99
N GLY A 206 10.21 -10.80 21.25
CA GLY A 206 11.30 -10.40 22.12
C GLY A 206 12.66 -10.29 21.42
N SER A 207 13.62 -9.65 22.08
CA SER A 207 14.99 -9.55 21.54
C SER A 207 15.69 -10.91 21.42
N GLU A 208 15.38 -11.82 22.35
CA GLU A 208 15.97 -13.16 22.46
C GLU A 208 15.17 -14.23 21.70
N GLU A 209 14.01 -13.87 21.17
CA GLU A 209 13.18 -14.81 20.42
C GLU A 209 13.66 -14.98 18.98
N ASN A 210 13.31 -16.13 18.42
CA ASN A 210 13.55 -16.42 17.01
C ASN A 210 12.68 -15.54 16.12
N VAL A 211 13.28 -15.08 15.02
CA VAL A 211 12.54 -14.36 13.97
C VAL A 211 11.58 -15.32 13.31
N LYS A 212 10.32 -14.93 13.24
CA LYS A 212 9.22 -15.62 12.59
C LYS A 212 8.83 -14.88 11.31
N VAL A 213 8.22 -15.61 10.39
CA VAL A 213 7.72 -15.08 9.12
C VAL A 213 6.21 -14.94 9.21
N PHE A 214 5.69 -13.80 8.78
CA PHE A 214 4.26 -13.56 8.65
C PHE A 214 3.91 -13.15 7.23
N ALA A 215 2.73 -13.51 6.75
CA ALA A 215 2.13 -12.95 5.54
C ALA A 215 1.05 -11.94 5.91
N LEU A 216 1.09 -10.77 5.30
CA LEU A 216 0.02 -9.78 5.41
C LEU A 216 -1.19 -10.24 4.57
N LYS A 217 -2.38 -10.09 5.14
CA LYS A 217 -3.65 -10.53 4.55
C LYS A 217 -4.46 -9.39 3.96
N THR A 218 -4.14 -8.14 4.28
CA THR A 218 -4.95 -6.97 3.93
C THR A 218 -4.12 -5.89 3.26
N VAL A 219 -4.79 -4.97 2.56
CA VAL A 219 -4.15 -3.76 2.03
C VAL A 219 -3.60 -2.91 3.19
N THR A 220 -2.34 -2.47 3.06
CA THR A 220 -1.60 -1.70 4.08
C THR A 220 -1.47 -0.23 3.78
#